data_AF-A0A662V1Z6-F1
#
_entry.id   AF-A0A662V1Z6-F1
#
_cell.length_a   1.000
_cell.length_b   1.000
_cell.length_c   1.000
_cell.angle_alpha   90.00
_cell.angle_beta   90.00
_cell.angle_gamma   90.00
#
_symmetry.space_group_name_H-M   'P 1'
#
loop_
_entity.id
_entity.type
_entity.pdbx_description
1 polymer ?
#
loop_
_entity_poly.entity_id
_entity_poly.type
_entity_poly.pdbx_seq_one_letter_code
_entity_poly.pdbx_strand_id
1 'polypeptide(L)'
;MELESSKVIEAFEKVLRELIDLAPAILISLLIFSAFLVIIKFMNKAIRSLLRHAGFDKLLEKVVGRPPITLETLTIILVDTGLIILAITIILTLFAPSFTESYHMYLSYLLRIFSTIVLTILTFFWIEALVNRIRAETKIRAFASLLVFLLVLAFIIDITALSESVKSWLVFGIALGIGFSIGIFALWYFLHDYIETYLRSR
;
A
#
# COMPACT_ATOMS: atom_id res chain seq x y z
N MET A 1 33.09 48.63 2.88
CA MET A 1 32.00 48.54 1.88
C MET A 1 32.44 47.78 0.63
N GLU A 2 33.62 48.06 0.04
CA GLU A 2 34.10 47.34 -1.16
C GLU A 2 34.38 45.84 -0.92
N LEU A 3 34.94 45.47 0.24
CA LEU A 3 35.21 44.08 0.65
C LEU A 3 33.96 43.22 0.85
N GLU A 4 32.80 43.82 1.13
CA GLU A 4 31.54 43.06 1.22
C GLU A 4 30.90 42.90 -0.17
N SER A 5 31.02 43.91 -1.04
CA SER A 5 30.54 43.82 -2.41
C SER A 5 31.27 42.76 -3.24
N SER A 6 32.60 42.59 -3.07
CA SER A 6 33.36 41.57 -3.80
C SER A 6 32.97 40.15 -3.35
N LYS A 7 32.74 39.94 -2.05
CA LYS A 7 32.30 38.64 -1.51
C LYS A 7 30.91 38.26 -2.02
N VAL A 8 30.00 39.22 -2.16
CA VAL A 8 28.67 38.99 -2.73
C VAL A 8 28.77 38.63 -4.22
N ILE A 9 29.63 39.31 -4.97
CA ILE A 9 29.86 39.02 -6.39
C ILE A 9 30.51 37.64 -6.58
N GLU A 10 31.50 37.29 -5.76
CA GLU A 10 32.15 35.97 -5.79
C GLU A 10 31.18 34.84 -5.42
N ALA A 11 30.35 35.04 -4.38
CA ALA A 11 29.31 34.08 -4.01
C ALA A 11 28.28 33.91 -5.14
N PHE A 12 27.89 35.00 -5.79
CA PHE A 12 26.95 34.97 -6.92
C PHE A 12 27.55 34.27 -8.15
N GLU A 13 28.81 34.55 -8.47
CA GLU A 13 29.52 33.88 -9.58
C GLU A 13 29.68 32.38 -9.31
N LYS A 14 29.96 32.00 -8.06
CA LYS A 14 30.04 30.60 -7.66
C LYS A 14 28.70 29.88 -7.82
N VAL A 15 27.60 30.48 -7.36
CA VAL A 15 26.25 29.92 -7.54
C VAL A 15 25.90 29.81 -9.02
N LEU A 16 26.25 30.82 -9.84
CA LEU A 16 26.02 30.77 -11.28
C LEU A 16 26.79 29.64 -11.96
N ARG A 17 28.06 29.42 -11.60
CA ARG A 17 28.87 28.31 -12.13
C ARG A 17 28.28 26.96 -11.72
N GLU A 18 27.91 26.79 -10.45
CA GLU A 18 27.23 25.58 -9.97
C GLU A 18 25.91 25.33 -10.72
N LEU A 19 25.14 26.39 -11.02
CA LEU A 19 23.88 26.29 -11.77
C LEU A 19 24.11 25.90 -13.24
N ILE A 20 25.16 26.42 -13.86
CA ILE A 20 25.55 26.07 -15.24
C ILE A 20 26.00 24.60 -15.31
N ASP A 21 26.76 24.14 -14.32
CA ASP A 21 27.22 22.75 -14.23
C ASP A 21 26.04 21.78 -14.01
N LEU A 22 24.99 22.23 -13.31
CA LEU A 22 23.74 21.47 -13.11
C LEU A 22 22.78 21.55 -14.30
N ALA A 23 22.96 22.50 -15.23
CA ALA A 23 22.02 22.74 -16.33
C ALA A 23 21.77 21.49 -17.21
N PRO A 24 22.79 20.69 -17.61
CA PRO A 24 22.57 19.46 -18.37
C PRO A 24 21.71 18.45 -17.61
N ALA A 25 21.95 18.29 -16.31
CA ALA A 25 21.17 17.37 -15.46
C ALA A 25 19.70 17.82 -15.34
N ILE A 26 19.46 19.12 -15.20
CA ILE A 26 18.10 19.69 -15.16
C ILE A 26 17.36 19.43 -16.48
N LEU A 27 18.02 19.68 -17.62
CA LEU A 27 17.41 19.46 -18.94
C LEU A 27 17.09 17.99 -19.19
N ILE A 28 18.00 17.06 -18.87
CA ILE A 28 17.74 15.63 -19.04
C ILE A 28 16.66 15.15 -18.06
N SER A 29 16.65 15.66 -16.83
CA SER A 29 15.59 15.34 -15.85
C SER A 29 14.21 15.77 -16.35
N LEU A 30 14.10 16.97 -16.94
CA LEU A 30 12.86 17.44 -17.58
C LEU A 30 12.46 16.56 -18.77
N LEU A 31 13.42 16.10 -19.57
CA LEU A 31 13.17 15.19 -20.69
C LEU A 31 12.64 13.83 -20.20
N ILE A 32 13.24 13.26 -19.15
CA ILE A 32 12.77 12.03 -18.51
C ILE A 32 11.34 12.25 -17.99
N PHE A 33 11.10 13.35 -17.28
CA PHE A 33 9.78 13.66 -16.74
C PHE A 33 8.72 13.78 -17.86
N SER A 34 9.06 14.47 -18.95
CA SER A 34 8.21 14.58 -20.13
C SER A 34 7.93 13.22 -20.77
N ALA A 35 8.92 12.33 -20.86
CA ALA A 35 8.73 10.97 -21.35
C ALA A 35 7.75 10.19 -20.46
N PHE A 36 7.86 10.33 -19.14
CA PHE A 36 6.93 9.71 -18.19
C PHE A 36 5.51 10.24 -18.31
N LEU A 37 5.31 11.54 -18.59
CA LEU A 37 3.97 12.08 -18.87
C LEU A 37 3.33 11.41 -20.10
N VAL A 38 4.13 11.13 -21.12
CA VAL A 38 3.67 10.36 -22.30
C VAL A 38 3.30 8.94 -21.90
N ILE A 39 4.15 8.25 -21.13
CA ILE A 39 3.88 6.89 -20.62
C ILE A 39 2.59 6.86 -19.79
N ILE A 40 2.42 7.78 -18.86
CA ILE A 40 1.21 7.94 -18.02
C ILE A 40 -0.03 8.06 -18.92
N LYS A 41 0.01 8.92 -19.94
CA LYS A 41 -1.11 9.08 -20.87
C LYS A 41 -1.46 7.77 -21.60
N PHE A 42 -0.46 7.01 -22.05
CA PHE A 42 -0.69 5.72 -22.70
C PHE A 42 -1.22 4.66 -21.71
N MET A 43 -0.62 4.56 -20.53
CA MET A 43 -1.05 3.65 -19.46
C MET A 43 -2.48 3.93 -19.04
N ASN A 44 -2.84 5.19 -18.83
CA ASN A 44 -4.19 5.58 -18.47
C ASN A 44 -5.19 5.20 -19.55
N LYS A 45 -4.86 5.38 -20.84
CA LYS A 45 -5.71 4.89 -21.93
C LYS A 45 -5.89 3.36 -21.88
N ALA A 46 -4.82 2.62 -21.63
CA ALA A 46 -4.85 1.15 -21.54
C ALA A 46 -5.68 0.68 -20.34
N ILE A 47 -5.47 1.23 -19.15
CA ILE A 47 -6.21 0.90 -17.93
C ILE A 47 -7.70 1.16 -18.11
N ARG A 48 -8.07 2.34 -18.62
CA ARG A 48 -9.48 2.67 -18.91
C ARG A 48 -10.10 1.70 -19.89
N SER A 49 -9.35 1.30 -20.93
CA SER A 49 -9.82 0.29 -21.87
C SER A 49 -10.06 -1.05 -21.16
N LEU A 50 -9.07 -1.56 -20.42
CA LEU A 50 -9.16 -2.87 -19.77
C LEU A 50 -10.31 -2.93 -18.75
N LEU A 51 -10.44 -1.93 -17.89
CA LEU A 51 -11.46 -1.92 -16.85
C LEU A 51 -12.88 -1.80 -17.41
N ARG A 52 -13.07 -1.01 -18.48
CA ARG A 52 -14.36 -0.93 -19.18
C ARG A 52 -14.75 -2.24 -19.84
N HIS A 53 -13.80 -2.95 -20.47
CA HIS A 53 -14.09 -4.25 -21.10
C HIS A 53 -14.38 -5.34 -20.06
N ALA A 54 -13.71 -5.30 -18.91
CA ALA A 54 -13.89 -6.29 -17.87
C ALA A 54 -15.18 -6.09 -17.03
N GLY A 55 -15.84 -4.93 -17.14
CA GLY A 55 -17.11 -4.68 -16.46
C GLY A 55 -17.02 -4.69 -14.93
N PHE A 56 -15.84 -4.44 -14.37
CA PHE A 56 -15.60 -4.51 -12.92
C PHE A 56 -16.47 -3.54 -12.12
N ASP A 57 -16.84 -2.39 -12.68
CA ASP A 57 -17.72 -1.44 -12.02
C ASP A 57 -19.10 -2.05 -11.73
N LYS A 58 -19.63 -2.88 -12.64
CA LYS A 58 -20.91 -3.59 -12.44
C LYS A 58 -20.81 -4.67 -11.37
N LEU A 59 -19.67 -5.34 -11.29
CA LEU A 59 -19.42 -6.37 -10.27
C LEU A 59 -19.33 -5.74 -8.87
N LEU A 60 -18.64 -4.60 -8.74
CA LEU A 60 -18.58 -3.87 -7.48
C LEU A 60 -19.92 -3.27 -7.10
N GLU A 61 -20.64 -2.66 -8.03
CA GLU A 61 -21.95 -2.07 -7.75
C GLU A 61 -22.93 -3.13 -7.19
N LYS A 62 -22.83 -4.37 -7.67
CA LYS A 62 -23.64 -5.50 -7.20
C LYS A 62 -23.28 -5.98 -5.79
N VAL A 63 -22.03 -5.80 -5.36
CA VAL A 63 -21.53 -6.29 -4.05
C VAL A 63 -21.61 -5.20 -2.97
N VAL A 64 -21.36 -3.95 -3.34
CA VAL A 64 -21.12 -2.85 -2.38
C VAL A 64 -22.05 -1.66 -2.59
N GLY A 65 -22.87 -1.67 -3.65
CA GLY A 65 -23.55 -0.46 -4.13
C GLY A 65 -22.59 0.48 -4.86
N ARG A 66 -23.03 1.70 -5.18
CA ARG A 66 -22.20 2.69 -5.90
C ARG A 66 -21.12 3.27 -4.99
N PRO A 67 -19.83 2.94 -5.20
CA PRO A 67 -18.77 3.53 -4.39
C PRO A 67 -18.58 5.02 -4.75
N PRO A 68 -18.14 5.86 -3.80
CA PRO A 68 -17.85 7.27 -4.07
C PRO A 68 -16.67 7.47 -5.04
N ILE A 69 -15.80 6.46 -5.18
CA ILE A 69 -14.66 6.44 -6.10
C ILE A 69 -14.77 5.17 -6.94
N THR A 70 -14.66 5.30 -8.27
CA THR A 70 -14.69 4.17 -9.20
C THR A 70 -13.37 3.40 -9.16
N LEU A 71 -13.39 2.09 -9.49
CA LEU A 71 -12.13 1.33 -9.60
C LEU A 71 -11.21 1.88 -10.65
N GLU A 72 -11.78 2.41 -11.73
CA GLU A 72 -11.02 3.09 -12.77
C GLU A 72 -10.18 4.22 -12.17
N THR A 73 -10.81 5.14 -11.44
CA THR A 73 -10.11 6.27 -10.83
C THR A 73 -9.08 5.79 -9.79
N LEU A 74 -9.45 4.84 -8.93
CA LEU A 74 -8.53 4.31 -7.92
C LEU A 74 -7.28 3.66 -8.55
N THR A 75 -7.49 2.85 -9.59
CA THR A 75 -6.40 2.15 -10.29
C THR A 75 -5.47 3.15 -10.99
N ILE A 76 -6.05 4.15 -11.67
CA ILE A 76 -5.28 5.21 -12.33
C ILE A 76 -4.42 5.98 -11.31
N ILE A 77 -4.99 6.41 -10.19
CA ILE A 77 -4.24 7.14 -9.15
C ILE A 77 -3.06 6.31 -8.63
N LEU A 78 -3.26 5.02 -8.37
CA LEU A 78 -2.20 4.13 -7.88
C LEU A 78 -1.08 3.96 -8.90
N VAL A 79 -1.43 3.72 -10.17
CA VAL A 79 -0.43 3.55 -11.24
C VAL A 79 0.31 4.86 -11.50
N ASP A 80 -0.39 5.99 -11.58
CA ASP A 80 0.22 7.30 -11.80
C ASP A 80 1.18 7.67 -10.67
N THR A 81 0.79 7.41 -9.41
CA THR A 81 1.66 7.61 -8.24
C THR A 81 2.93 6.75 -8.35
N GLY A 82 2.78 5.47 -8.72
CA GLY A 82 3.92 4.57 -8.92
C GLY A 82 4.86 5.02 -10.04
N LEU A 83 4.31 5.49 -11.17
CA LEU A 83 5.09 6.02 -12.29
C LEU A 83 5.83 7.31 -11.92
N ILE A 84 5.23 8.20 -11.13
CA ILE A 84 5.89 9.41 -10.62
C ILE A 84 7.05 9.03 -9.70
N ILE A 85 6.84 8.10 -8.75
CA ILE A 85 7.89 7.60 -7.86
C ILE A 85 9.04 7.01 -8.69
N LEU A 86 8.73 6.23 -9.73
CA LEU A 86 9.73 5.64 -10.61
C LEU A 86 10.53 6.71 -11.37
N ALA A 87 9.86 7.73 -11.90
CA ALA A 87 10.53 8.85 -12.58
C ALA A 87 11.51 9.57 -11.64
N ILE A 88 11.06 9.89 -10.40
CA ILE A 88 11.90 10.51 -9.38
C ILE A 88 13.09 9.61 -9.04
N THR A 89 12.85 8.31 -8.87
CA THR A 89 13.91 7.34 -8.58
C THR A 89 14.98 7.34 -9.67
N ILE A 90 14.59 7.26 -10.94
CA ILE A 90 15.52 7.28 -12.09
C ILE A 90 16.33 8.58 -12.09
N ILE A 91 15.69 9.73 -11.89
CA ILE A 91 16.36 11.03 -11.86
C ILE A 91 17.39 11.08 -10.72
N LEU A 92 17.00 10.67 -9.50
CA LEU A 92 17.91 10.69 -8.34
C LEU A 92 19.07 9.72 -8.52
N THR A 93 18.83 8.51 -9.03
CA THR A 93 19.91 7.53 -9.27
C THR A 93 20.92 8.03 -10.31
N LEU A 94 20.46 8.73 -11.36
CA LEU A 94 21.35 9.21 -12.42
C LEU A 94 22.12 10.49 -12.04
N PHE A 95 21.49 11.42 -11.34
CA PHE A 95 22.04 12.77 -11.13
C PHE A 95 22.38 13.11 -9.68
N ALA A 96 21.86 12.36 -8.71
CA ALA A 96 22.05 12.61 -7.28
C ALA A 96 22.21 11.30 -6.49
N PRO A 97 23.17 10.42 -6.86
CA PRO A 97 23.30 9.09 -6.28
C PRO A 97 23.51 9.12 -4.76
N SER A 98 24.17 10.16 -4.23
CA SER A 98 24.38 10.36 -2.79
C SER A 98 23.09 10.49 -1.98
N PHE A 99 21.98 10.91 -2.60
CA PHE A 99 20.68 11.04 -1.94
C PHE A 99 19.80 9.80 -2.10
N THR A 100 20.22 8.83 -2.92
CA THR A 100 19.38 7.67 -3.29
C THR A 100 19.10 6.77 -2.08
N GLU A 101 20.08 6.55 -1.20
CA GLU A 101 19.90 5.75 0.02
C GLU A 101 18.88 6.39 0.97
N SER A 102 19.03 7.69 1.26
CA SER A 102 18.08 8.42 2.11
C SER A 102 16.69 8.45 1.48
N TYR A 103 16.59 8.68 0.17
CA TYR A 103 15.33 8.64 -0.55
C TYR A 103 14.62 7.28 -0.42
N HIS A 104 15.33 6.16 -0.64
CA HIS A 104 14.75 4.84 -0.49
C HIS A 104 14.35 4.52 0.96
N MET A 105 15.11 4.98 1.94
CA MET A 105 14.74 4.85 3.35
C MET A 105 13.40 5.54 3.64
N TYR A 106 13.24 6.81 3.26
CA TYR A 106 11.98 7.53 3.48
C TYR A 106 10.82 6.96 2.66
N LEU A 107 11.06 6.64 1.39
CA LEU A 107 10.04 6.07 0.51
C LEU A 107 9.55 4.72 1.02
N SER A 108 10.46 3.83 1.45
CA SER A 108 10.09 2.52 1.99
C SER A 108 9.23 2.66 3.25
N TYR A 109 9.58 3.59 4.15
CA TYR A 109 8.79 3.87 5.35
C TYR A 109 7.38 4.39 5.02
N LEU A 110 7.27 5.36 4.11
CA LEU A 110 5.99 5.90 3.66
C LEU A 110 5.11 4.83 2.99
N LEU A 111 5.70 4.01 2.12
CA LEU A 111 4.98 2.93 1.43
C LEU A 111 4.51 1.85 2.41
N ARG A 112 5.30 1.52 3.44
CA ARG A 112 4.86 0.60 4.50
C ARG A 112 3.65 1.14 5.23
N ILE A 113 3.68 2.39 5.70
CA ILE A 113 2.53 3.03 6.35
C ILE A 113 1.29 2.99 5.45
N PHE A 114 1.44 3.43 4.20
CA PHE A 114 0.34 3.43 3.24
C PHE A 114 -0.22 2.01 3.03
N SER A 115 0.64 1.02 2.83
CA SER A 115 0.23 -0.38 2.66
C SER A 115 -0.49 -0.94 3.87
N THR A 116 -0.04 -0.68 5.10
CA THR A 116 -0.69 -1.10 6.34
C THR A 116 -2.08 -0.51 6.47
N ILE A 117 -2.26 0.78 6.16
CA ILE A 117 -3.57 1.43 6.17
C ILE A 117 -4.50 0.79 5.14
N VAL A 118 -4.03 0.63 3.89
CA VAL A 118 -4.82 0.05 2.80
C VAL A 118 -5.21 -1.40 3.12
N LEU A 119 -4.29 -2.23 3.57
CA LEU A 119 -4.54 -3.64 3.92
C LEU A 119 -5.50 -3.77 5.10
N THR A 120 -5.40 -2.88 6.09
CA THR A 120 -6.34 -2.82 7.21
C THR A 120 -7.76 -2.55 6.71
N ILE A 121 -7.95 -1.48 5.92
CA ILE A 121 -9.25 -1.12 5.34
C ILE A 121 -9.81 -2.27 4.49
N LEU A 122 -8.98 -2.85 3.61
CA LEU A 122 -9.39 -3.98 2.76
C LEU A 122 -9.78 -5.20 3.58
N THR A 123 -9.06 -5.50 4.66
CA THR A 123 -9.36 -6.65 5.52
C THR A 123 -10.69 -6.48 6.23
N PHE A 124 -10.95 -5.31 6.83
CA PHE A 124 -12.25 -4.99 7.41
C PHE A 124 -13.36 -5.13 6.36
N PHE A 125 -13.16 -4.51 5.20
CA PHE A 125 -14.13 -4.53 4.11
C PHE A 125 -14.49 -5.95 3.66
N TRP A 126 -13.49 -6.79 3.38
CA TRP A 126 -13.70 -8.15 2.88
C TRP A 126 -14.33 -9.07 3.92
N ILE A 127 -13.90 -9.00 5.17
CA ILE A 127 -14.46 -9.82 6.23
C ILE A 127 -15.91 -9.39 6.53
N GLU A 128 -16.18 -8.10 6.63
CA GLU A 128 -17.55 -7.57 6.81
C GLU A 128 -18.47 -8.00 5.66
N ALA A 129 -18.01 -7.87 4.40
CA ALA A 129 -18.74 -8.31 3.23
C ALA A 129 -19.02 -9.83 3.26
N LEU A 130 -18.04 -10.63 3.67
CA LEU A 130 -18.19 -12.09 3.79
C LEU A 130 -19.21 -12.46 4.87
N VAL A 131 -19.07 -11.91 6.08
CA VAL A 131 -19.95 -12.13 7.23
C VAL A 131 -21.40 -11.79 6.89
N ASN A 132 -21.62 -10.65 6.24
CA ASN A 132 -22.96 -10.21 5.84
C ASN A 132 -23.52 -11.07 4.69
N ARG A 133 -22.70 -11.50 3.74
CA ARG A 133 -23.12 -12.35 2.61
C ARG A 133 -23.59 -13.73 3.05
N ILE A 134 -22.90 -14.36 3.99
CA ILE A 134 -23.27 -15.70 4.50
C ILE A 134 -24.36 -15.65 5.58
N ARG A 135 -24.87 -14.45 5.93
CA ARG A 135 -25.79 -14.23 7.06
C ARG A 135 -25.28 -14.92 8.33
N ALA A 136 -23.99 -14.71 8.62
CA ALA A 136 -23.30 -15.37 9.70
C ALA A 136 -24.00 -15.16 11.05
N GLU A 137 -24.15 -16.25 11.80
CA GLU A 137 -24.59 -16.22 13.19
C GLU A 137 -23.62 -15.44 14.08
N THR A 138 -24.08 -15.02 15.25
CA THR A 138 -23.29 -14.24 16.22
C THR A 138 -21.94 -14.88 16.55
N LYS A 139 -21.87 -16.22 16.64
CA LYS A 139 -20.63 -16.96 16.92
C LYS A 139 -19.62 -16.85 15.79
N ILE A 140 -20.08 -16.99 14.53
CA ILE A 140 -19.25 -16.84 13.32
C ILE A 140 -18.76 -15.39 13.20
N ARG A 141 -19.63 -14.42 13.50
CA ARG A 141 -19.27 -13.00 13.51
C ARG A 141 -18.19 -12.68 14.54
N ALA A 142 -18.31 -13.20 15.77
CA ALA A 142 -17.31 -13.02 16.81
C ALA A 142 -15.94 -13.63 16.41
N PHE A 143 -15.95 -14.82 15.81
CA PHE A 143 -14.75 -15.44 15.27
C PHE A 143 -14.11 -14.61 14.15
N ALA A 144 -14.91 -14.11 13.21
CA ALA A 144 -14.44 -13.24 12.14
C ALA A 144 -13.81 -11.93 12.68
N SER A 145 -14.41 -11.32 13.71
CA SER A 145 -13.83 -10.14 14.38
C SER A 145 -12.48 -10.43 15.04
N LEU A 146 -12.33 -11.61 15.66
CA LEU A 146 -11.05 -12.05 16.22
C LEU A 146 -9.98 -12.17 15.12
N LEU A 147 -10.32 -12.78 13.98
CA LEU A 147 -9.41 -12.88 12.85
C LEU A 147 -9.00 -11.51 12.31
N VAL A 148 -9.95 -10.59 12.17
CA VAL A 148 -9.65 -9.21 11.75
C VAL A 148 -8.70 -8.55 12.73
N PHE A 149 -8.96 -8.66 14.04
CA PHE A 149 -8.08 -8.11 15.06
C PHE A 149 -6.65 -8.65 14.93
N LEU A 150 -6.48 -9.97 14.79
CA LEU A 150 -5.16 -10.59 14.64
C LEU A 150 -4.46 -10.16 13.35
N LEU A 151 -5.18 -10.07 12.23
CA LEU A 151 -4.62 -9.61 10.96
C LEU A 151 -4.19 -8.14 11.01
N VAL A 152 -5.02 -7.27 11.59
CA VAL A 152 -4.69 -5.85 11.76
C VAL A 152 -3.48 -5.69 12.69
N LEU A 153 -3.39 -6.48 13.75
CA LEU A 153 -2.21 -6.50 14.62
C LEU A 153 -0.95 -6.88 13.85
N ALA A 154 -1.02 -7.87 12.96
CA ALA A 154 0.10 -8.25 12.09
C ALA A 154 0.53 -7.11 11.17
N PHE A 155 -0.41 -6.36 10.59
CA PHE A 155 -0.07 -5.20 9.74
C PHE A 155 0.52 -4.04 10.52
N ILE A 156 0.07 -3.81 11.76
CA ILE A 156 0.64 -2.78 12.64
C ILE A 156 2.08 -3.12 13.00
N ILE A 157 2.38 -4.39 13.30
CA ILE A 157 3.75 -4.83 13.63
C ILE A 157 4.73 -4.48 12.52
N ASP A 158 4.32 -4.56 11.25
CA ASP A 158 5.19 -4.22 10.13
C ASP A 158 5.73 -2.78 10.22
N ILE A 159 4.86 -1.81 10.53
CA ILE A 159 5.24 -0.38 10.59
C ILE A 159 5.91 0.02 11.91
N THR A 160 5.81 -0.81 12.95
CA THR A 160 6.43 -0.49 14.24
C THR A 160 7.95 -0.45 14.16
N ALA A 161 8.58 0.41 14.97
CA ALA A 161 10.03 0.49 15.09
C ALA A 161 10.60 -0.56 16.08
N LEU A 162 10.09 -1.80 16.01
CA LEU A 162 10.59 -2.93 16.78
C LEU A 162 11.78 -3.58 16.07
N SER A 163 12.63 -4.30 16.81
CA SER A 163 13.71 -5.09 16.22
C SER A 163 13.15 -6.22 15.35
N GLU A 164 13.86 -6.58 14.29
CA GLU A 164 13.44 -7.63 13.34
C GLU A 164 13.17 -8.98 14.04
N SER A 165 13.99 -9.32 15.05
CA SER A 165 13.78 -10.52 15.87
C SER A 165 12.43 -10.49 16.59
N VAL A 166 12.07 -9.36 17.20
CA VAL A 166 10.78 -9.21 17.92
C VAL A 166 9.62 -9.25 16.94
N LYS A 167 9.74 -8.57 15.78
CA LYS A 167 8.72 -8.63 14.71
C LYS A 167 8.48 -10.06 14.25
N SER A 168 9.54 -10.81 13.98
CA SER A 168 9.45 -12.20 13.53
C SER A 168 8.70 -13.09 14.54
N TRP A 169 9.04 -12.98 15.83
CA TRP A 169 8.35 -13.74 16.88
C TRP A 169 6.89 -13.34 17.04
N LEU A 170 6.56 -12.04 16.95
CA LEU A 170 5.18 -11.58 17.02
C LEU A 170 4.36 -12.04 15.81
N VAL A 171 4.91 -11.92 14.61
CA VAL A 171 4.26 -12.41 13.38
C VAL A 171 4.04 -13.92 13.46
N PHE A 172 5.03 -14.67 13.94
CA PHE A 172 4.91 -16.11 14.16
C PHE A 172 3.82 -16.45 15.19
N GLY A 173 3.79 -15.73 16.32
CA GLY A 173 2.77 -15.91 17.35
C GLY A 173 1.35 -15.61 16.84
N ILE A 174 1.19 -14.55 16.04
CA ILE A 174 -0.09 -14.22 15.40
C ILE A 174 -0.48 -15.29 14.38
N ALA A 175 0.46 -15.75 13.55
CA ALA A 175 0.19 -16.82 12.58
C ALA A 175 -0.25 -18.11 13.28
N LEU A 176 0.40 -18.50 14.38
CA LEU A 176 -0.04 -19.59 15.23
C LEU A 176 -1.44 -19.34 15.82
N GLY A 177 -1.67 -18.14 16.37
CA GLY A 177 -2.97 -17.77 16.93
C GLY A 177 -4.10 -17.87 15.91
N ILE A 178 -3.89 -17.38 14.69
CA ILE A 178 -4.83 -17.52 13.57
C ILE A 178 -5.04 -18.99 13.23
N GLY A 179 -3.95 -19.76 13.05
CA GLY A 179 -4.01 -21.18 12.71
C GLY A 179 -4.78 -22.02 13.74
N PHE A 180 -4.47 -21.85 15.03
CA PHE A 180 -5.17 -22.51 16.12
C PHE A 180 -6.64 -22.09 16.20
N SER A 181 -6.91 -20.79 16.06
CA SER A 181 -8.29 -20.29 16.09
C SER A 181 -9.12 -20.91 14.97
N ILE A 182 -8.58 -20.97 13.74
CA ILE A 182 -9.23 -21.64 12.60
C ILE A 182 -9.41 -23.13 12.87
N GLY A 183 -8.38 -23.83 13.36
CA GLY A 183 -8.44 -25.27 13.62
C GLY A 183 -9.50 -25.63 14.68
N ILE A 184 -9.49 -24.93 15.82
CA ILE A 184 -10.46 -25.14 16.90
C ILE A 184 -11.87 -24.80 16.43
N PHE A 185 -12.03 -23.69 15.71
CA PHE A 185 -13.32 -23.27 15.18
C PHE A 185 -13.88 -24.29 14.17
N ALA A 186 -13.05 -24.78 13.25
CA ALA A 186 -13.44 -25.80 12.29
C ALA A 186 -13.83 -27.10 12.98
N LEU A 187 -13.03 -27.57 13.94
CA LEU A 187 -13.35 -28.76 14.72
C LEU A 187 -14.68 -28.61 15.43
N TRP A 188 -14.90 -27.50 16.13
CA TRP A 188 -16.17 -27.21 16.80
C TRP A 188 -17.33 -27.18 15.80
N TYR A 189 -17.19 -26.47 14.68
CA TYR A 189 -18.23 -26.32 13.67
C TYR A 189 -18.67 -27.66 13.06
N PHE A 190 -17.72 -28.55 12.74
CA PHE A 190 -18.04 -29.85 12.15
C PHE A 190 -18.52 -30.90 13.18
N LEU A 191 -18.01 -30.86 14.41
CA LEU A 191 -18.33 -31.87 15.42
C LEU A 191 -19.53 -31.51 16.28
N HIS A 192 -20.00 -30.26 16.27
CA HIS A 192 -21.12 -29.80 17.08
C HIS A 192 -22.35 -30.71 16.94
N ASP A 193 -22.74 -31.03 15.70
CA ASP A 193 -23.94 -31.83 15.42
C ASP A 193 -23.81 -33.28 15.90
N TYR A 194 -22.61 -33.86 15.78
CA TYR A 194 -22.33 -35.21 16.29
C TYR A 194 -22.40 -35.27 17.81
N ILE A 195 -21.84 -34.26 18.49
CA ILE A 195 -21.87 -34.16 19.95
C ILE A 195 -23.30 -33.96 20.45
N GLU A 196 -24.08 -33.10 19.79
CA GLU A 196 -25.48 -32.86 20.17
C GLU A 196 -26.35 -34.12 19.98
N THR A 197 -26.15 -34.85 18.88
CA THR A 197 -26.86 -36.11 18.61
C THR A 197 -26.52 -37.19 19.65
N TYR A 198 -25.24 -37.33 19.99
CA TYR A 198 -24.79 -38.29 21.00
C TYR A 198 -25.36 -37.95 22.39
N LEU A 199 -25.35 -36.68 22.79
CA LEU A 199 -25.90 -36.22 24.07
C LEU A 199 -27.42 -36.37 24.18
N ARG A 200 -28.17 -36.23 23.09
CA ARG A 200 -29.63 -36.45 23.08
C ARG A 200 -30.02 -37.93 23.03
N SER A 201 -29.12 -38.81 22.59
CA SER A 201 -29.37 -40.26 22.51
C SER A 201 -29.19 -40.99 23.85
N ARG A 202 -28.89 -40.26 24.92
CA ARG A 202 -28.65 -40.75 26.28
C ARG A 202 -29.65 -40.12 27.24
#